data_AF-A0A6F8YSZ4-F1
#
_entry.id   AF-A0A6F8YSZ4-F1
#
_cell.length_a   1.000
_cell.length_b   1.000
_cell.length_c   1.000
_cell.angle_alpha   90.00
_cell.angle_beta   90.00
_cell.angle_gamma   90.00
#
_symmetry.space_group_name_H-M   'P 1'
#
loop_
_entity.id
_entity.type
_entity.pdbx_description
1 polymer ?
#
loop_
_entity_poly.entity_id
_entity_poly.type
_entity_poly.pdbx_seq_one_letter_code
_entity_poly.pdbx_strand_id
1 'polypeptide(L)'
;MAAVLAYCMAAPVAQEMAAAITGSGHTPVPMILFDGEPATAAAVEAGYQVAATQLSARVGASESAARRTLVLDPALLADRPDDAVHRMRQTLVEMGMTALSADDAEAAADIADQLADFYLDWLVQLVAAHNTSWPAWGGDVLHIASRDHRFTGGWPGAGSTRVWRVDAPRAALLARPETKRLACAFLAGAAHTG
;
A
#
# COMPACT_ATOMS: atom_id res chain seq x y z
N MET A 1 3.97 -24.87 7.49
CA MET A 1 3.71 -23.65 8.26
C MET A 1 3.66 -22.48 7.29
N ALA A 2 2.61 -21.66 7.36
CA ALA A 2 2.49 -20.45 6.54
C ALA A 2 2.92 -19.22 7.35
N ALA A 3 3.39 -18.17 6.66
CA ALA A 3 3.69 -16.87 7.25
C ALA A 3 3.30 -15.78 6.25
N VAL A 4 2.90 -14.62 6.75
CA VAL A 4 2.55 -13.47 5.91
C VAL A 4 3.66 -12.42 5.96
N LEU A 5 4.09 -11.94 4.80
CA LEU A 5 5.14 -10.94 4.69
C LEU A 5 4.61 -9.73 3.93
N ALA A 6 4.82 -8.53 4.45
CA ALA A 6 4.29 -7.31 3.86
C ALA A 6 5.28 -6.16 3.96
N TYR A 7 5.30 -5.30 2.96
CA TYR A 7 6.12 -4.09 2.93
C TYR A 7 5.22 -2.84 2.87
N CYS A 8 5.60 -1.79 3.62
CA CYS A 8 4.95 -0.48 3.51
C CYS A 8 3.42 -0.58 3.74
N MET A 9 2.64 -0.04 2.80
CA MET A 9 1.19 0.06 2.88
C MET A 9 0.45 -1.25 2.57
N ALA A 10 1.18 -2.33 2.25
CA ALA A 10 0.57 -3.66 2.19
C ALA A 10 0.32 -4.27 3.58
N ALA A 11 0.87 -3.68 4.64
CA ALA A 11 0.76 -4.23 6.00
C ALA A 11 -0.69 -4.40 6.52
N PRO A 12 -1.62 -3.44 6.31
CA PRO A 12 -3.02 -3.64 6.72
C PRO A 12 -3.70 -4.78 5.96
N VAL A 13 -3.50 -4.88 4.64
CA VAL A 13 -4.07 -5.96 3.82
C VAL A 13 -3.49 -7.33 4.22
N ALA A 14 -2.21 -7.38 4.57
CA ALA A 14 -1.57 -8.59 5.08
C ALA A 14 -2.18 -9.09 6.40
N GLN A 15 -2.68 -8.19 7.24
CA GLN A 15 -3.40 -8.57 8.45
C GLN A 15 -4.75 -9.24 8.13
N GLU A 16 -5.50 -8.73 7.15
CA GLU A 16 -6.73 -9.38 6.67
C GLU A 16 -6.44 -10.81 6.19
N MET A 17 -5.34 -10.99 5.45
CA MET A 17 -4.90 -12.32 5.00
C MET A 17 -4.51 -13.22 6.18
N ALA A 18 -3.77 -12.71 7.17
CA ALA A 18 -3.38 -13.47 8.35
C ALA A 18 -4.61 -13.96 9.15
N ALA A 19 -5.61 -13.09 9.31
CA ALA A 19 -6.88 -13.45 9.94
C ALA A 19 -7.66 -14.48 9.14
N ALA A 20 -7.77 -14.33 7.82
CA ALA A 20 -8.46 -15.29 6.96
C ALA A 20 -7.82 -16.69 7.00
N ILE A 21 -6.47 -16.76 6.98
CA ILE A 21 -5.76 -18.04 7.08
C ILE A 21 -6.01 -18.69 8.45
N THR A 22 -5.89 -17.92 9.53
CA THR A 22 -6.11 -18.39 10.91
C THR A 22 -7.55 -18.88 11.10
N GLY A 23 -8.54 -18.10 10.63
CA GLY A 23 -9.96 -18.44 10.69
C GLY A 23 -10.33 -19.71 9.91
N SER A 24 -9.50 -20.13 8.96
CA SER A 24 -9.70 -21.38 8.20
C SER A 24 -9.24 -22.64 8.95
N GLY A 25 -9.15 -22.58 10.28
CA GLY A 25 -8.74 -23.71 11.14
C GLY A 25 -7.23 -23.87 11.33
N HIS A 26 -6.44 -22.87 10.94
CA HIS A 26 -4.99 -22.87 11.17
C HIS A 26 -4.65 -22.21 12.50
N THR A 27 -3.49 -22.56 13.07
CA THR A 27 -2.91 -21.79 14.17
C THR A 27 -2.60 -20.36 13.71
N PRO A 28 -2.60 -19.37 14.63
CA PRO A 28 -2.27 -17.99 14.29
C PRO A 28 -0.97 -17.88 13.50
N VAL A 29 -1.05 -17.37 12.28
CA VAL A 29 0.13 -17.25 11.41
C VAL A 29 1.00 -16.07 11.84
N PRO A 30 2.33 -16.23 11.89
CA PRO A 30 3.22 -15.11 12.15
C PRO A 30 3.28 -14.17 10.94
N MET A 31 3.53 -12.89 11.22
CA MET A 31 3.62 -11.85 10.22
C MET A 31 4.95 -11.09 10.32
N ILE A 32 5.58 -10.83 9.18
CA ILE A 32 6.74 -9.93 9.08
C ILE A 32 6.32 -8.68 8.32
N LEU A 33 6.50 -7.53 8.97
CA LEU A 33 6.27 -6.23 8.39
C LEU A 33 7.60 -5.57 8.11
N PHE A 34 7.79 -5.09 6.89
CA PHE A 34 8.96 -4.33 6.48
C PHE A 34 8.54 -2.88 6.27
N ASP A 35 8.90 -2.00 7.20
CA ASP A 35 8.52 -0.59 7.19
C ASP A 35 7.00 -0.38 7.06
N GLY A 36 6.23 -1.23 7.73
CA GLY A 36 4.77 -1.29 7.66
C GLY A 36 4.13 -0.22 8.52
N GLU A 37 3.12 0.46 7.97
CA GLU A 37 2.39 1.52 8.68
C GLU A 37 0.88 1.40 8.45
N PRO A 38 0.06 1.81 9.41
CA PRO A 38 -1.38 1.94 9.20
C PRO A 38 -1.67 2.89 8.04
N ALA A 39 -2.57 2.47 7.15
CA ALA A 39 -2.95 3.27 6.02
C ALA A 39 -3.90 4.40 6.45
N THR A 40 -3.55 5.64 6.09
CA THR A 40 -4.34 6.84 6.41
C THR A 40 -4.90 7.44 5.13
N ALA A 41 -6.00 8.18 5.23
CA ALA A 41 -6.55 8.93 4.09
C ALA A 41 -5.50 9.88 3.46
N ALA A 42 -4.67 10.52 4.30
CA ALA A 42 -3.58 11.36 3.84
C ALA A 42 -2.51 10.60 3.04
N ALA A 43 -2.26 9.32 3.36
CA ALA A 43 -1.34 8.49 2.58
C ALA A 43 -1.94 8.08 1.23
N VAL A 44 -3.27 7.82 1.17
CA VAL A 44 -3.98 7.59 -0.10
C VAL A 44 -3.91 8.83 -0.98
N GLU A 45 -4.20 10.00 -0.43
CA GLU A 45 -4.12 11.28 -1.14
C GLU A 45 -2.70 11.57 -1.65
N ALA A 46 -1.67 11.37 -0.81
CA ALA A 46 -0.28 11.51 -1.22
C ALA A 46 0.08 10.54 -2.37
N GLY A 47 -0.36 9.29 -2.29
CA GLY A 47 -0.19 8.31 -3.37
C GLY A 47 -0.87 8.74 -4.66
N TYR A 48 -2.07 9.30 -4.57
CA TYR A 48 -2.82 9.82 -5.71
C TYR A 48 -2.13 11.01 -6.38
N GLN A 49 -1.59 11.93 -5.58
CA GLN A 49 -0.79 13.06 -6.08
C GLN A 49 0.49 12.60 -6.79
N VAL A 50 1.16 11.56 -6.26
CA VAL A 50 2.34 10.97 -6.91
C VAL A 50 1.97 10.35 -8.26
N ALA A 51 0.90 9.55 -8.32
CA ALA A 51 0.40 8.94 -9.55
C ALA A 51 0.10 10.00 -10.62
N ALA A 52 -0.65 11.05 -10.26
CA ALA A 52 -1.01 12.13 -11.17
C ALA A 52 0.21 12.93 -11.65
N THR A 53 1.21 13.15 -10.77
CA THR A 53 2.47 13.82 -11.14
C THR A 53 3.26 12.98 -12.14
N GLN A 54 3.39 11.67 -11.89
CA GLN A 54 4.09 10.76 -12.79
C GLN A 54 3.38 10.62 -14.14
N LEU A 55 2.05 10.54 -14.13
CA LEU A 55 1.24 10.55 -15.35
C LEU A 55 1.50 11.83 -16.15
N SER A 56 1.40 12.99 -15.50
CA SER A 56 1.62 14.31 -16.14
C SER A 56 2.99 14.40 -16.79
N ALA A 57 4.03 13.96 -16.08
CA ALA A 57 5.39 13.93 -16.61
C ALA A 57 5.51 13.01 -17.85
N ARG A 58 4.78 11.88 -17.84
CA ARG A 58 4.79 10.91 -18.95
C ARG A 58 4.07 11.41 -20.20
N VAL A 59 3.00 12.18 -20.04
CA VAL A 59 2.22 12.75 -21.15
C VAL A 59 2.62 14.18 -21.52
N GLY A 60 3.66 14.72 -20.88
CA GLY A 60 4.17 16.09 -21.17
C GLY A 60 3.24 17.22 -20.72
N ALA A 61 2.33 16.97 -19.77
CA ALA A 61 1.40 17.97 -19.25
C ALA A 61 2.04 18.84 -18.14
N SER A 62 1.51 20.06 -17.94
CA SER A 62 1.91 20.93 -16.83
C SER A 62 1.43 20.38 -15.48
N GLU A 63 2.35 20.19 -14.53
CA GLU A 63 2.04 19.78 -13.14
C GLU A 63 1.01 20.67 -12.44
N SER A 64 0.94 21.95 -12.83
CA SER A 64 0.05 22.94 -12.21
C SER A 64 -1.45 22.73 -12.53
N ALA A 65 -1.75 22.05 -13.63
CA ALA A 65 -3.10 21.64 -13.98
C ALA A 65 -3.50 20.38 -13.20
N ALA A 66 -2.57 19.42 -13.07
CA ALA A 66 -2.79 18.17 -12.35
C ALA A 66 -3.14 18.38 -10.87
N ARG A 67 -2.39 19.21 -10.14
CA ARG A 67 -2.57 19.35 -8.69
C ARG A 67 -3.89 19.99 -8.24
N ARG A 68 -4.57 20.76 -9.10
CA ARG A 68 -5.82 21.45 -8.75
C ARG A 68 -7.04 20.53 -8.76
N THR A 69 -6.94 19.37 -9.40
CA THR A 69 -8.07 18.45 -9.62
C THR A 69 -8.08 17.25 -8.66
N LEU A 70 -7.05 17.11 -7.82
CA LEU A 70 -6.79 15.89 -7.03
C LEU A 70 -7.19 16.02 -5.56
N VAL A 71 -8.35 16.65 -5.29
CA VAL A 71 -8.87 16.71 -3.92
C VAL A 71 -9.67 15.43 -3.66
N LEU A 72 -9.14 14.58 -2.78
CA LEU A 72 -9.84 13.38 -2.34
C LEU A 72 -10.81 13.75 -1.21
N ASP A 73 -12.07 13.37 -1.35
CA ASP A 73 -13.07 13.49 -0.28
C ASP A 73 -12.84 12.35 0.75
N PRO A 74 -12.41 12.64 1.99
CA PRO A 74 -12.16 11.59 2.98
C PRO A 74 -13.41 10.81 3.36
N ALA A 75 -14.60 11.43 3.30
CA ALA A 75 -15.85 10.73 3.59
C ALA A 75 -16.18 9.75 2.47
N LEU A 76 -15.97 10.13 1.21
CA LEU A 76 -16.13 9.23 0.08
C LEU A 76 -15.17 8.03 0.17
N LEU A 77 -13.91 8.30 0.54
CA LEU A 77 -12.88 7.27 0.67
C LEU A 77 -13.24 6.20 1.72
N ALA A 78 -13.89 6.60 2.82
CA ALA A 78 -14.28 5.70 3.91
C ALA A 78 -15.63 5.01 3.66
N ASP A 79 -16.64 5.75 3.19
CA ASP A 79 -18.01 5.23 3.11
C ASP A 79 -18.29 4.52 1.78
N ARG A 80 -17.59 4.90 0.70
CA ARG A 80 -17.81 4.43 -0.68
C ARG A 80 -16.48 4.29 -1.44
N PRO A 81 -15.60 3.36 -1.03
CA PRO A 81 -14.26 3.22 -1.63
C PRO A 81 -14.29 2.94 -3.14
N ASP A 82 -15.27 2.19 -3.64
CA ASP A 82 -15.43 1.92 -5.07
C ASP A 82 -15.72 3.20 -5.86
N ASP A 83 -16.60 4.07 -5.34
CA ASP A 83 -16.88 5.38 -5.93
C ASP A 83 -15.64 6.28 -5.92
N ALA A 84 -14.83 6.20 -4.86
CA ALA A 84 -13.58 6.96 -4.76
C ALA A 84 -12.57 6.51 -5.84
N VAL A 85 -12.38 5.20 -6.01
CA VAL A 85 -11.52 4.63 -7.07
C VAL A 85 -12.04 5.01 -8.46
N HIS A 86 -13.35 4.93 -8.69
CA HIS A 86 -13.94 5.30 -9.97
C HIS A 86 -13.65 6.76 -10.33
N ARG A 87 -13.80 7.68 -9.37
CA ARG A 87 -13.44 9.10 -9.57
C ARG A 87 -11.97 9.30 -9.83
N MET A 88 -11.10 8.59 -9.09
CA MET A 88 -9.65 8.65 -9.34
C MET A 88 -9.33 8.26 -10.78
N ARG A 89 -9.93 7.17 -11.27
CA ARG A 89 -9.78 6.72 -12.67
C ARG A 89 -10.23 7.79 -13.65
N GLN A 90 -11.45 8.30 -13.50
CA GLN A 90 -12.01 9.33 -14.39
C GLN A 90 -11.06 10.53 -14.51
N THR A 91 -10.58 11.05 -13.38
CA THR A 91 -9.65 12.17 -13.38
C THR A 91 -8.31 11.83 -14.05
N LEU A 92 -7.74 10.63 -13.83
CA LEU A 92 -6.49 10.24 -14.49
C LEU A 92 -6.67 10.09 -16.01
N VAL A 93 -7.79 9.54 -16.46
CA VAL A 93 -8.12 9.43 -17.89
C VAL A 93 -8.29 10.81 -18.51
N GLU A 94 -9.06 11.70 -17.87
CA GLU A 94 -9.25 13.09 -18.31
C GLU A 94 -7.92 13.85 -18.41
N MET A 95 -7.00 13.63 -17.46
CA MET A 95 -5.65 14.19 -17.50
C MET A 95 -4.86 13.68 -18.71
N GLY A 96 -4.90 12.36 -18.98
CA GLY A 96 -4.27 11.76 -20.16
C GLY A 96 -4.84 12.34 -21.45
N MET A 97 -6.17 12.39 -21.57
CA MET A 97 -6.88 12.92 -22.73
C MET A 97 -6.57 14.39 -23.00
N THR A 98 -6.53 15.22 -21.95
CA THR A 98 -6.23 16.65 -22.10
C THR A 98 -4.80 16.89 -22.60
N ALA A 99 -3.87 16.00 -22.24
CA ALA A 99 -2.47 16.11 -22.63
C ALA A 99 -2.19 15.54 -24.02
N LEU A 100 -2.87 14.44 -24.38
CA LEU A 100 -2.76 13.78 -25.67
C LEU A 100 -3.59 14.54 -26.71
N SER A 101 -3.07 15.68 -27.16
CA SER A 101 -3.56 16.37 -28.36
C SER A 101 -3.29 15.49 -29.58
N ALA A 102 -4.20 14.57 -29.90
CA ALA A 102 -4.10 13.68 -31.04
C ALA A 102 -5.08 14.05 -32.15
N ASP A 103 -4.65 13.88 -33.41
CA ASP A 103 -5.53 13.93 -34.59
C ASP A 103 -6.56 12.78 -34.59
N ASP A 104 -6.28 11.72 -33.82
CA ASP A 104 -7.15 10.56 -33.58
C ASP A 104 -7.54 10.49 -32.10
N ALA A 105 -8.78 10.91 -31.81
CA ALA A 105 -9.32 10.94 -30.46
C ALA A 105 -9.52 9.54 -29.85
N GLU A 106 -9.74 8.51 -30.68
CA GLU A 106 -9.95 7.14 -30.22
C GLU A 106 -8.62 6.55 -29.72
N ALA A 107 -7.55 6.73 -30.50
CA ALA A 107 -6.21 6.31 -30.10
C ALA A 107 -5.72 7.04 -28.83
N ALA A 108 -6.03 8.33 -28.67
CA ALA A 108 -5.71 9.06 -27.45
C ALA A 108 -6.46 8.51 -26.23
N ALA A 109 -7.74 8.15 -26.39
CA ALA A 109 -8.54 7.55 -25.34
C ALA A 109 -7.97 6.22 -24.86
N ASP A 110 -7.61 5.33 -25.79
CA ASP A 110 -7.03 4.04 -25.46
C ASP A 110 -5.70 4.17 -24.69
N ILE A 111 -4.85 5.12 -25.09
CA ILE A 111 -3.58 5.38 -24.42
C ILE A 111 -3.83 5.97 -23.02
N ALA A 112 -4.75 6.93 -22.89
CA ALA A 112 -5.10 7.54 -21.61
C ALA A 112 -5.65 6.51 -20.63
N ASP A 113 -6.53 5.61 -21.08
CA ASP A 113 -7.09 4.53 -20.28
C ASP A 113 -6.01 3.56 -19.79
N GLN A 114 -5.12 3.10 -20.68
CA GLN A 114 -4.02 2.20 -20.30
C GLN A 114 -3.08 2.83 -19.28
N LEU A 115 -2.77 4.12 -19.44
CA LEU A 115 -1.93 4.84 -18.48
C LEU A 115 -2.63 5.04 -17.14
N ALA A 116 -3.92 5.35 -17.14
CA ALA A 116 -4.70 5.50 -15.92
C ALA A 116 -4.78 4.18 -15.16
N ASP A 117 -5.09 3.07 -15.84
CA ASP A 117 -5.21 1.73 -15.23
C ASP A 117 -3.89 1.29 -14.58
N PHE A 118 -2.74 1.58 -15.21
CA PHE A 118 -1.41 1.29 -14.64
C PHE A 118 -1.20 1.95 -13.26
N TYR A 119 -1.63 3.20 -13.08
CA TYR A 119 -1.52 3.87 -11.80
C TYR A 119 -2.64 3.49 -10.83
N LEU A 120 -3.82 3.15 -11.37
CA LEU A 120 -5.00 2.81 -10.58
C LEU A 120 -4.79 1.56 -9.75
N ASP A 121 -4.07 0.55 -10.26
CA ASP A 121 -3.76 -0.68 -9.51
C ASP A 121 -3.11 -0.38 -8.14
N TRP A 122 -2.14 0.54 -8.12
CA TRP A 122 -1.50 0.97 -6.88
C TRP A 122 -2.46 1.75 -5.97
N LEU A 123 -3.30 2.61 -6.54
CA LEU A 123 -4.27 3.39 -5.77
C LEU A 123 -5.35 2.52 -5.14
N VAL A 124 -5.84 1.51 -5.87
CA VAL A 124 -6.77 0.50 -5.35
C VAL A 124 -6.15 -0.21 -4.15
N GLN A 125 -4.88 -0.59 -4.21
CA GLN A 125 -4.19 -1.19 -3.07
C GLN A 125 -4.14 -0.25 -1.86
N LEU A 126 -3.89 1.05 -2.07
CA LEU A 126 -3.89 2.04 -0.98
C LEU A 126 -5.28 2.25 -0.38
N VAL A 127 -6.33 2.32 -1.21
CA VAL A 127 -7.73 2.43 -0.78
C VAL A 127 -8.14 1.17 -0.01
N ALA A 128 -7.78 -0.02 -0.49
CA ALA A 128 -8.03 -1.28 0.20
C ALA A 128 -7.31 -1.33 1.55
N ALA A 129 -6.04 -0.92 1.62
CA ALA A 129 -5.28 -0.85 2.85
C ALA A 129 -5.90 0.12 3.87
N HIS A 130 -6.44 1.26 3.41
CA HIS A 130 -7.12 2.22 4.28
C HIS A 130 -8.43 1.67 4.84
N ASN A 131 -9.16 0.88 4.04
CA ASN A 131 -10.47 0.34 4.37
C ASN A 131 -10.44 -1.07 4.99
N THR A 132 -9.28 -1.53 5.48
CA THR A 132 -9.21 -2.80 6.22
C THR A 132 -9.99 -2.72 7.52
N SER A 133 -10.61 -3.84 7.91
CA SER A 133 -11.35 -4.02 9.16
C SER A 133 -10.46 -4.21 10.39
N TRP A 134 -9.15 -4.41 10.20
CA TRP A 134 -8.17 -4.62 11.26
C TRP A 134 -8.51 -5.80 12.20
N PRO A 135 -8.79 -7.00 11.67
CA PRO A 135 -9.22 -8.13 12.47
C PRO A 135 -8.13 -8.59 13.43
N ALA A 136 -8.51 -8.96 14.64
CA ALA A 136 -7.59 -9.68 15.52
C ALA A 136 -7.34 -11.09 14.99
N TRP A 137 -6.09 -11.53 14.98
CA TRP A 137 -5.72 -12.90 14.61
C TRP A 137 -4.80 -13.57 15.64
N GLY A 138 -4.21 -12.80 16.56
CA GLY A 138 -3.47 -13.32 17.70
C GLY A 138 -2.08 -13.88 17.38
N GLY A 139 -1.59 -13.74 16.15
CA GLY A 139 -0.24 -14.19 15.78
C GLY A 139 0.85 -13.19 16.16
N ASP A 140 2.09 -13.65 16.12
CA ASP A 140 3.26 -12.81 16.40
C ASP A 140 3.64 -11.93 15.20
N VAL A 141 4.06 -10.71 15.49
CA VAL A 141 4.57 -9.76 14.49
C VAL A 141 6.04 -9.47 14.72
N LEU A 142 6.86 -9.62 13.68
CA LEU A 142 8.16 -8.95 13.59
C LEU A 142 8.03 -7.74 12.65
N HIS A 143 8.17 -6.54 13.20
CA HIS A 143 8.24 -5.32 12.42
C HIS A 143 9.70 -4.88 12.25
N ILE A 144 10.24 -5.06 11.05
CA ILE A 144 11.55 -4.56 10.66
C ILE A 144 11.38 -3.15 10.08
N ALA A 145 11.80 -2.14 10.83
CA ALA A 145 11.58 -0.73 10.53
C ALA A 145 12.87 -0.06 10.04
N SER A 146 12.76 0.86 9.07
CA SER A 146 13.87 1.70 8.63
C SER A 146 14.27 2.73 9.69
N ARG A 147 15.42 3.41 9.52
CA ARG A 147 15.97 4.34 10.52
C ARG A 147 14.97 5.39 10.97
N ASP A 148 14.25 5.99 10.04
CA ASP A 148 13.39 7.15 10.28
C ASP A 148 11.89 6.79 10.38
N HIS A 149 11.58 5.49 10.45
CA HIS A 149 10.21 4.99 10.53
C HIS A 149 9.53 5.40 11.84
N ARG A 150 8.31 5.95 11.74
CA ARG A 150 7.60 6.58 12.85
C ARG A 150 6.73 5.63 13.66
N PHE A 151 6.22 4.55 13.06
CA PHE A 151 5.33 3.62 13.75
C PHE A 151 6.15 2.55 14.49
N THR A 152 6.17 2.61 15.81
CA THR A 152 6.89 1.65 16.67
C THR A 152 6.02 0.98 17.73
N GLY A 153 4.70 1.14 17.64
CA GLY A 153 3.75 0.55 18.57
C GLY A 153 3.53 -0.94 18.33
N GLY A 154 2.71 -1.55 19.20
CA GLY A 154 2.15 -2.87 18.94
C GLY A 154 1.26 -2.84 17.71
N TRP A 155 1.34 -3.87 16.87
CA TRP A 155 0.48 -3.99 15.70
C TRP A 155 -0.93 -4.38 16.14
N PRO A 156 -1.99 -3.66 15.72
CA PRO A 156 -3.35 -3.94 16.15
C PRO A 156 -3.76 -5.39 15.82
N GLY A 157 -4.40 -6.08 16.77
CA GLY A 157 -4.90 -7.45 16.56
C GLY A 157 -3.85 -8.57 16.64
N ALA A 158 -2.56 -8.23 16.78
CA ALA A 158 -1.49 -9.19 17.02
C ALA A 158 -1.50 -9.70 18.46
N GLY A 159 -1.01 -10.93 18.68
CA GLY A 159 -0.77 -11.47 20.03
C GLY A 159 0.47 -10.83 20.67
N SER A 160 1.52 -10.63 19.88
CA SER A 160 2.72 -9.89 20.27
C SER A 160 3.32 -9.13 19.08
N THR A 161 4.06 -8.06 19.35
CA THR A 161 4.79 -7.32 18.32
C THR A 161 6.20 -7.01 18.80
N ARG A 162 7.18 -7.38 17.99
CA ARG A 162 8.59 -7.01 18.17
C ARG A 162 9.02 -6.08 17.04
N VAL A 163 9.53 -4.91 17.40
CA VAL A 163 10.04 -3.95 16.42
C VAL A 163 11.57 -4.01 16.41
N TRP A 164 12.16 -4.18 15.24
CA TRP A 164 13.61 -4.11 15.03
C TRP A 164 13.94 -2.99 14.06
N ARG A 165 14.72 -2.02 14.50
CA ARG A 165 15.14 -0.90 13.66
C ARG A 165 16.46 -1.22 12.97
N VAL A 166 16.47 -1.10 11.64
CA VAL A 166 17.67 -1.22 10.81
C VAL A 166 18.14 0.18 10.44
N ASP A 167 19.43 0.46 10.64
CA ASP A 167 20.04 1.73 10.22
C ASP A 167 20.20 1.76 8.69
N ALA A 168 19.09 2.01 8.01
CA ALA A 168 19.00 2.17 6.57
C ALA A 168 17.80 3.08 6.24
N PRO A 169 17.86 3.85 5.15
CA PRO A 169 16.67 4.52 4.63
C PRO A 169 15.66 3.47 4.13
N ARG A 170 14.37 3.84 4.11
CA ARG A 170 13.25 3.00 3.64
C ARG A 170 13.56 2.27 2.32
N ALA A 171 14.04 3.02 1.32
CA ALA A 171 14.36 2.50 -0.01
C ALA A 171 15.48 1.43 -0.03
N ALA A 172 16.35 1.39 0.99
CA ALA A 172 17.45 0.42 1.07
C ALA A 172 17.18 -0.72 2.06
N LEU A 173 16.04 -0.69 2.78
CA LEU A 173 15.77 -1.59 3.90
C LEU A 173 15.85 -3.07 3.49
N LEU A 174 15.19 -3.45 2.41
CA LEU A 174 15.15 -4.84 1.93
C LEU A 174 16.50 -5.33 1.38
N ALA A 175 17.37 -4.41 0.96
CA ALA A 175 18.71 -4.75 0.48
C ALA A 175 19.71 -5.01 1.62
N ARG A 176 19.37 -4.68 2.87
CA ARG A 176 20.27 -4.90 4.02
C ARG A 176 20.33 -6.39 4.36
N PRO A 177 21.54 -6.99 4.44
CA PRO A 177 21.69 -8.39 4.88
C PRO A 177 21.04 -8.66 6.25
N GLU A 178 21.04 -7.65 7.12
CA GLU A 178 20.41 -7.71 8.43
C GLU A 178 18.90 -7.97 8.35
N THR A 179 18.17 -7.32 7.43
CA THR A 179 16.73 -7.52 7.22
C THR A 179 16.41 -8.98 6.90
N LYS A 180 17.17 -9.59 5.99
CA LYS A 180 17.05 -11.02 5.66
C LYS A 180 17.33 -11.90 6.87
N ARG A 181 18.41 -11.63 7.61
CA ARG A 181 18.79 -12.41 8.80
C ARG A 181 17.69 -12.42 9.85
N LEU A 182 17.10 -11.24 10.13
CA LEU A 182 16.01 -11.09 11.10
C LEU A 182 14.76 -11.84 10.67
N ALA A 183 14.34 -11.67 9.41
CA ALA A 183 13.20 -12.37 8.84
C ALA A 183 13.37 -13.89 8.93
N CYS A 184 14.52 -14.42 8.50
CA CYS A 184 14.80 -15.86 8.56
C CYS A 184 14.84 -16.38 10.00
N ALA A 185 15.47 -15.66 10.94
CA ALA A 185 15.53 -16.07 12.34
C ALA A 185 14.14 -16.12 12.98
N PHE A 186 13.26 -15.17 12.66
CA PHE A 186 11.88 -15.14 13.13
C PHE A 186 11.06 -16.31 12.59
N LEU A 187 11.12 -16.56 11.28
CA LEU A 187 10.41 -17.68 10.66
C LEU A 187 10.90 -19.04 11.19
N ALA A 188 12.21 -19.19 11.38
CA ALA A 188 12.78 -20.40 11.96
C ALA A 188 12.29 -20.60 13.40
N GLY A 189 12.28 -19.56 14.24
CA GLY A 189 11.79 -19.66 15.62
C GLY A 189 10.30 -20.04 15.69
N ALA A 190 9.48 -19.44 14.84
CA ALA A 190 8.04 -19.69 14.83
C ALA A 190 7.69 -21.12 14.34
N ALA A 191 8.56 -21.77 13.57
CA ALA A 191 8.41 -23.17 13.16
C ALA A 191 8.64 -24.20 14.28
N HIS A 192 9.25 -23.80 15.40
CA HIS A 192 9.53 -24.69 16.52
C HIS A 192 8.50 -24.60 17.66
N THR A 193 7.57 -23.64 17.59
CA THR A 193 6.57 -23.36 18.64
C THR A 193 5.14 -23.76 18.25
N GLY A 194 4.91 -24.22 17.02
CA GLY A 194 3.62 -24.71 16.54
C GLY A 194 3.62 -26.21 16.33
#